data_AF-A0A0S8KJW9-F1
#
_entry.id   AF-A0A0S8KJW9-F1
#
_cell.length_a   1.000
_cell.length_b   1.000
_cell.length_c   1.000
_cell.angle_alpha   90.00
_cell.angle_beta   90.00
_cell.angle_gamma   90.00
#
_symmetry.space_group_name_H-M   'P 1'
#
loop_
_entity.id
_entity.type
_entity.pdbx_description
1 polymer ?
#
loop_
_entity_poly.entity_id
_entity_poly.type
_entity_poly.pdbx_seq_one_letter_code
_entity_poly.pdbx_strand_id
1 'polypeptide(L)'
;MKAYQRRFIFIAAAATLVFALFGCKKGTPEQEQSDVADTAGSEQVRAGGLEDVLSLWESGDQESAAAGFLKINWQSPDLFSKTSILSLPEREFATLSASERSEVQGKAMALAGTIRQLVKEVLESARASIRAKDYDAAESQFNAVLDCGSALADSDGLAIMKMVGSSVQGAALKGLIELYTETKDQAKLKAAQEKLSEL
;
A
#
# COMPACT_ATOMS: atom_id res chain seq x y z
N MET A 1 -12.55 -38.78 1.13
CA MET A 1 -11.59 -38.42 0.07
C MET A 1 -12.37 -37.95 -1.16
N LYS A 2 -12.46 -36.64 -1.39
CA LYS A 2 -13.08 -36.05 -2.59
C LYS A 2 -12.00 -35.22 -3.28
N ALA A 3 -11.59 -35.67 -4.47
CA ALA A 3 -10.63 -34.99 -5.33
C ALA A 3 -11.31 -33.77 -5.97
N TYR A 4 -10.75 -32.57 -5.75
CA TYR A 4 -11.20 -31.35 -6.39
C TYR A 4 -10.38 -31.14 -7.67
N GLN A 5 -11.02 -31.32 -8.81
CA GLN A 5 -10.43 -31.14 -10.13
C GLN A 5 -10.15 -29.66 -10.42
N ARG A 6 -8.88 -29.34 -10.69
CA ARG A 6 -8.45 -28.04 -11.24
C ARG A 6 -8.86 -27.94 -12.71
N ARG A 7 -9.76 -27.02 -13.04
CA ARG A 7 -10.00 -26.60 -14.43
C ARG A 7 -8.97 -25.53 -14.79
N PHE A 8 -7.98 -25.90 -15.59
CA PHE A 8 -7.19 -24.97 -16.40
C PHE A 8 -8.09 -24.44 -17.51
N ILE A 9 -8.42 -23.15 -17.48
CA ILE A 9 -9.01 -22.45 -18.61
C ILE A 9 -7.88 -21.71 -19.30
N PHE A 10 -7.46 -22.24 -20.45
CA PHE A 10 -6.66 -21.53 -21.44
C PHE A 10 -7.58 -20.50 -22.11
N ILE A 11 -7.32 -19.20 -21.92
CA ILE A 11 -7.95 -18.16 -22.74
C ILE A 11 -6.95 -17.77 -23.83
N ALA A 12 -7.33 -18.10 -25.05
CA ALA A 12 -6.62 -17.80 -26.28
C ALA A 12 -6.58 -16.30 -26.55
N ALA A 13 -5.41 -15.83 -26.99
CA ALA A 13 -5.20 -14.49 -27.51
C ALA A 13 -5.94 -14.31 -28.85
N ALA A 14 -6.80 -13.30 -28.93
CA ALA A 14 -7.38 -12.83 -30.18
C ALA A 14 -6.90 -11.40 -30.44
N ALA A 15 -5.88 -11.28 -31.29
CA ALA A 15 -5.38 -10.03 -31.81
C ALA A 15 -6.42 -9.43 -32.77
N THR A 16 -6.97 -8.26 -32.41
CA THR A 16 -7.84 -7.49 -33.30
C THR A 16 -7.14 -6.20 -33.67
N LEU A 17 -6.59 -6.18 -34.88
CA LEU A 17 -5.91 -5.05 -35.51
C LEU A 17 -6.98 -4.12 -36.11
N VAL A 18 -7.21 -2.96 -35.49
CA VAL A 18 -8.09 -1.91 -36.05
C VAL A 18 -7.21 -0.82 -36.65
N PHE A 19 -7.12 -0.81 -37.99
CA PHE A 19 -6.66 0.32 -38.77
C PHE A 19 -7.81 1.32 -38.90
N ALA A 20 -7.67 2.51 -38.29
CA ALA A 20 -8.50 3.66 -38.60
C ALA A 20 -7.60 4.82 -39.06
N LEU A 21 -7.75 5.13 -40.35
CA LEU A 21 -7.22 6.29 -41.03
C LEU A 21 -7.99 7.54 -40.58
N PHE A 22 -7.31 8.56 -40.08
CA PHE A 22 -7.78 9.94 -40.21
C PHE A 22 -6.59 10.87 -40.42
N GLY A 23 -6.54 11.47 -41.61
CA GLY A 23 -5.69 12.61 -41.93
C GLY A 23 -6.44 13.92 -41.72
N CYS A 24 -5.68 14.97 -41.39
CA CYS A 24 -5.91 16.42 -41.54
C CYS A 24 -5.06 17.12 -40.46
N LYS A 25 -4.43 18.27 -40.63
CA LYS A 25 -4.28 19.23 -41.72
C LYS A 25 -3.15 20.17 -41.26
N LYS A 26 -2.29 20.57 -42.19
CA LYS A 26 -1.15 21.49 -41.97
C LYS A 26 -1.64 22.94 -41.98
N GLY A 27 -1.24 23.74 -40.99
CA GLY A 27 -1.45 25.20 -40.93
C GLY A 27 -0.70 25.79 -39.72
N THR A 28 0.29 26.63 -40.01
CA THR A 28 1.15 27.39 -39.08
C THR A 28 0.65 28.85 -39.03
N PRO A 29 1.28 29.75 -38.26
CA PRO A 29 1.19 30.01 -36.82
C PRO A 29 0.38 31.30 -36.52
N GLU A 30 -0.12 31.49 -35.29
CA GLU A 30 -0.38 32.85 -34.80
C GLU A 30 -0.04 32.97 -33.32
N GLN A 31 0.56 34.10 -33.02
CA GLN A 31 1.34 34.47 -31.87
C GLN A 31 0.39 35.23 -30.93
N GLU A 32 0.13 34.72 -29.73
CA GLU A 32 -0.40 35.55 -28.65
C GLU A 32 0.46 35.39 -27.41
N GLN A 33 1.14 36.49 -27.13
CA GLN A 33 2.03 36.73 -26.02
C GLN A 33 1.15 37.00 -24.79
N SER A 34 1.14 36.07 -23.83
CA SER A 34 0.57 36.30 -22.50
C SER A 34 1.69 36.17 -21.48
N ASP A 35 2.22 37.31 -21.08
CA ASP A 35 2.96 37.46 -19.83
C ASP A 35 1.99 37.24 -18.67
N VAL A 36 2.05 36.06 -18.05
CA VAL A 36 1.63 35.86 -16.66
C VAL A 36 2.79 35.22 -15.93
N ALA A 37 3.66 36.09 -15.42
CA ALA A 37 4.44 35.77 -14.25
C ALA A 37 3.47 35.66 -13.07
N ASP A 38 3.18 34.45 -12.60
CA ASP A 38 3.05 34.27 -11.16
C ASP A 38 3.25 32.82 -10.71
N THR A 39 4.23 32.68 -9.84
CA THR A 39 4.40 31.62 -8.84
C THR A 39 4.31 30.18 -9.36
N ALA A 40 5.43 29.73 -9.92
CA ALA A 40 5.88 28.35 -9.74
C ALA A 40 6.15 28.12 -8.24
N GLY A 41 5.08 27.95 -7.47
CA GLY A 41 5.13 27.12 -6.28
C GLY A 41 5.54 25.74 -6.78
N SER A 42 6.79 25.38 -6.57
CA SER A 42 7.23 24.00 -6.64
C SER A 42 6.40 23.25 -5.61
N GLU A 43 5.24 22.77 -6.03
CA GLU A 43 4.56 21.64 -5.44
C GLU A 43 5.53 20.49 -5.69
N GLN A 44 6.49 20.36 -4.78
CA GLN A 44 7.31 19.17 -4.66
C GLN A 44 6.29 18.04 -4.62
N VAL A 45 6.17 17.33 -5.74
CA VAL A 45 5.44 16.08 -5.86
C VAL A 45 6.04 15.21 -4.78
N ARG A 46 5.40 15.20 -3.60
CA ARG A 46 5.80 14.36 -2.48
C ARG A 46 5.79 12.96 -3.05
N ALA A 47 6.93 12.27 -2.96
CA ALA A 47 6.97 10.86 -3.26
C ALA A 47 5.86 10.20 -2.42
N GLY A 48 4.92 9.56 -3.12
CA GLY A 48 3.55 9.39 -2.66
C GLY A 48 3.43 8.77 -1.27
N GLY A 49 2.64 9.42 -0.42
CA GLY A 49 2.34 8.92 0.92
C GLY A 49 1.40 7.72 0.89
N LEU A 50 1.05 7.21 2.06
CA LEU A 50 0.07 6.13 2.15
C LEU A 50 -1.28 6.55 1.54
N GLU A 51 -1.68 7.81 1.71
CA GLU A 51 -2.91 8.37 1.14
C GLU A 51 -2.96 8.28 -0.39
N ASP A 52 -1.85 8.53 -1.09
CA ASP A 52 -1.78 8.42 -2.55
C ASP A 52 -1.93 6.97 -3.00
N VAL A 53 -1.28 6.06 -2.29
CA VAL A 53 -1.39 4.61 -2.53
C VAL A 53 -2.82 4.10 -2.28
N LEU A 54 -3.47 4.59 -1.24
CA LEU A 54 -4.87 4.24 -0.94
C LEU A 54 -5.82 4.79 -2.00
N SER A 55 -5.57 6.01 -2.51
CA SER A 55 -6.36 6.57 -3.59
C SER A 55 -6.25 5.74 -4.87
N LEU A 56 -5.05 5.28 -5.23
CA LEU A 56 -4.85 4.33 -6.34
C LEU A 56 -5.63 3.03 -6.11
N TRP A 57 -5.56 2.46 -4.91
CA TRP A 57 -6.29 1.24 -4.56
C TRP A 57 -7.81 1.40 -4.72
N GLU A 58 -8.37 2.49 -4.21
CA GLU A 58 -9.80 2.79 -4.28
C GLU A 58 -10.27 3.07 -5.71
N SER A 59 -9.39 3.57 -6.58
CA SER A 59 -9.67 3.73 -8.01
C SER A 59 -9.68 2.42 -8.81
N GLY A 60 -9.25 1.31 -8.19
CA GLY A 60 -9.13 0.00 -8.83
C GLY A 60 -7.76 -0.28 -9.46
N ASP A 61 -6.82 0.68 -9.42
CA ASP A 61 -5.43 0.46 -9.85
C ASP A 61 -4.60 -0.20 -8.75
N GLN A 62 -4.93 -1.46 -8.48
CA GLN A 62 -4.32 -2.25 -7.41
C GLN A 62 -2.83 -2.55 -7.66
N GLU A 63 -2.43 -2.68 -8.93
CA GLU A 63 -1.03 -2.93 -9.30
C GLU A 63 -0.16 -1.72 -8.99
N SER A 64 -0.58 -0.52 -9.43
CA SER A 64 0.15 0.71 -9.12
C SER A 64 0.13 1.02 -7.63
N ALA A 65 -0.97 0.72 -6.93
CA ALA A 65 -1.06 0.86 -5.47
C ALA A 65 -0.04 -0.05 -4.76
N ALA A 66 0.02 -1.33 -5.11
CA ALA A 66 0.99 -2.27 -4.53
C ALA A 66 2.43 -1.85 -4.85
N ALA A 67 2.71 -1.40 -6.08
CA ALA A 67 4.04 -0.88 -6.45
C ALA A 67 4.39 0.42 -5.70
N GLY A 68 3.41 1.30 -5.48
CA GLY A 68 3.56 2.53 -4.70
C GLY A 68 3.82 2.24 -3.23
N PHE A 69 3.13 1.25 -2.65
CA PHE A 69 3.30 0.82 -1.26
C PHE A 69 4.75 0.47 -0.93
N LEU A 70 5.44 -0.22 -1.84
CA LEU A 70 6.85 -0.61 -1.69
C LEU A 70 7.82 0.58 -1.79
N LYS A 71 7.37 1.73 -2.29
CA LYS A 71 8.19 2.95 -2.44
C LYS A 71 8.01 3.93 -1.28
N ILE A 72 7.03 3.70 -0.41
CA ILE A 72 6.77 4.54 0.75
C ILE A 72 7.98 4.49 1.70
N ASN A 73 8.44 5.66 2.11
CA ASN A 73 9.38 5.76 3.23
C ASN A 73 8.61 5.71 4.56
N TRP A 74 8.41 4.50 5.08
CA TRP A 74 7.65 4.24 6.32
C TRP A 74 8.27 4.83 7.59
N GLN A 75 9.53 5.25 7.53
CA GLN A 75 10.24 5.89 8.64
C GLN A 75 10.11 7.43 8.59
N SER A 76 9.35 7.97 7.63
CA SER A 76 9.13 9.41 7.51
C SER A 76 8.32 9.95 8.69
N PRO A 77 8.73 11.04 9.35
CA PRO A 77 7.92 11.67 10.40
C PRO A 77 6.63 12.31 9.85
N ASP A 78 6.60 12.61 8.55
CA ASP A 78 5.45 13.17 7.85
C ASP A 78 4.72 12.10 7.02
N LEU A 79 4.73 10.84 7.49
CA LEU A 79 4.13 9.71 6.75
C LEU A 79 2.63 9.89 6.51
N PHE A 80 1.92 10.43 7.50
CA PHE A 80 0.49 10.68 7.44
C PHE A 80 0.22 12.17 7.36
N SER A 81 -0.74 12.58 6.54
CA SER A 81 -1.16 13.98 6.52
C SER A 81 -1.72 14.38 7.89
N LYS A 82 -1.43 15.60 8.37
CA LYS A 82 -1.97 16.12 9.63
C LYS A 82 -3.50 16.19 9.66
N THR A 83 -4.13 16.27 8.49
CA THR A 83 -5.60 16.26 8.33
C THR A 83 -6.15 14.85 8.13
N SER A 84 -5.28 13.84 8.04
CA SER A 84 -5.67 12.44 7.88
C SER A 84 -6.23 11.90 9.19
N ILE A 85 -7.21 10.99 9.08
CA ILE A 85 -7.71 10.24 10.22
C ILE A 85 -6.63 9.35 10.87
N LEU A 86 -5.58 9.00 10.10
CA LEU A 86 -4.42 8.26 10.61
C LEU A 86 -3.59 9.07 11.61
N SER A 87 -3.67 10.40 11.54
CA SER A 87 -2.98 11.32 12.44
C SER A 87 -3.85 11.80 13.60
N LEU A 88 -5.13 11.40 13.67
CA LEU A 88 -6.07 11.85 14.70
C LEU A 88 -5.80 11.13 16.03
N PRO A 89 -5.34 11.82 17.08
CA PRO A 89 -5.05 11.15 18.34
C PRO A 89 -6.31 10.89 19.15
N GLU A 90 -6.28 9.83 19.95
CA GLU A 90 -7.43 9.36 20.75
C GLU A 90 -8.02 10.46 21.65
N ARG A 91 -7.16 11.33 22.19
CA ARG A 91 -7.59 12.46 23.03
C ARG A 91 -8.43 13.48 22.25
N GLU A 92 -8.10 13.75 21.00
CA GLU A 92 -8.85 14.69 20.16
C GLU A 92 -10.16 14.06 19.71
N PHE A 93 -10.12 12.78 19.32
CA PHE A 93 -11.32 11.99 19.05
C PHE A 93 -12.31 11.99 20.21
N ALA A 94 -11.83 11.89 21.46
CA ALA A 94 -12.68 11.90 22.64
C ALA A 94 -13.44 13.21 22.87
N THR A 95 -12.91 14.34 22.37
CA THR A 95 -13.55 15.67 22.48
C THR A 95 -14.65 15.93 21.46
N LEU A 96 -14.73 15.10 20.42
CA LEU A 96 -15.75 15.21 19.37
C LEU A 96 -17.14 14.91 19.92
N SER A 97 -18.17 15.49 19.29
CA SER A 97 -19.56 15.14 19.58
C SER A 97 -19.85 13.67 19.25
N ALA A 98 -20.94 13.14 19.80
CA ALA A 98 -21.33 11.75 19.53
C ALA A 98 -21.55 11.46 18.03
N SER A 99 -22.08 12.43 17.29
CA SER A 99 -22.30 12.31 15.84
C SER A 99 -20.97 12.28 15.08
N GLU A 100 -20.06 13.20 15.38
CA GLU A 100 -18.73 13.26 14.75
C GLU A 100 -17.90 12.02 15.07
N ARG A 101 -17.93 11.52 16.32
CA ARG A 101 -17.25 10.28 16.69
C ARG A 101 -17.75 9.08 15.88
N SER A 102 -19.07 8.98 15.68
CA SER A 102 -19.66 7.91 14.87
C SER A 102 -19.17 7.96 13.42
N GLU A 103 -19.14 9.16 12.83
CA GLU A 103 -18.65 9.37 11.47
C GLU A 103 -17.16 9.01 11.33
N VAL A 104 -16.32 9.54 12.24
CA VAL A 104 -14.88 9.26 12.26
C VAL A 104 -14.62 7.77 12.48
N GLN A 105 -15.33 7.12 13.40
CA GLN A 105 -15.21 5.68 13.61
C GLN A 105 -15.56 4.88 12.35
N GLY A 106 -16.64 5.24 11.65
CA GLY A 106 -17.02 4.62 10.37
C GLY A 106 -15.91 4.75 9.31
N LYS A 107 -15.34 5.95 9.16
CA LYS A 107 -14.22 6.20 8.25
C LYS A 107 -12.96 5.42 8.64
N ALA A 108 -12.63 5.37 9.94
CA ALA A 108 -11.49 4.62 10.44
C ALA A 108 -11.63 3.12 10.17
N MET A 109 -12.82 2.55 10.37
CA MET A 109 -13.10 1.15 10.08
C MET A 109 -13.01 0.83 8.59
N ALA A 110 -13.53 1.71 7.73
CA ALA A 110 -13.43 1.56 6.28
C ALA A 110 -11.97 1.59 5.83
N LEU A 111 -11.21 2.59 6.27
CA LEU A 111 -9.79 2.74 5.97
C LEU A 111 -8.95 1.56 6.47
N ALA A 112 -9.22 1.07 7.68
CA ALA A 112 -8.62 -0.15 8.22
C ALA A 112 -8.95 -1.39 7.36
N GLY A 113 -10.12 -1.42 6.71
CA GLY A 113 -10.49 -2.42 5.71
C GLY A 113 -9.59 -2.33 4.47
N THR A 114 -9.46 -1.13 3.90
CA THR A 114 -8.64 -0.86 2.71
C THR A 114 -7.17 -1.21 2.94
N ILE A 115 -6.57 -0.76 4.05
CA ILE A 115 -5.19 -1.07 4.41
C ILE A 115 -4.96 -2.59 4.51
N ARG A 116 -5.88 -3.33 5.14
CA ARG A 116 -5.77 -4.80 5.24
C ARG A 116 -5.83 -5.49 3.88
N GLN A 117 -6.63 -5.00 2.94
CA GLN A 117 -6.69 -5.56 1.59
C GLN A 117 -5.41 -5.29 0.80
N LEU A 118 -4.90 -4.06 0.84
CA LEU A 118 -3.63 -3.69 0.23
C LEU A 118 -2.46 -4.52 0.80
N VAL A 119 -2.35 -4.61 2.12
CA VAL A 119 -1.32 -5.43 2.78
C VAL A 119 -1.44 -6.90 2.36
N LYS A 120 -2.66 -7.43 2.30
CA LYS A 120 -2.88 -8.80 1.86
C LYS A 120 -2.34 -9.03 0.44
N GLU A 121 -2.58 -8.11 -0.48
CA GLU A 121 -2.05 -8.18 -1.85
C GLU A 121 -0.52 -8.21 -1.87
N VAL A 122 0.12 -7.31 -1.11
CA VAL A 122 1.60 -7.26 -1.03
C VAL A 122 2.17 -8.54 -0.41
N LEU A 123 1.50 -9.13 0.60
CA LEU A 123 1.89 -10.41 1.18
C LEU A 123 1.71 -11.59 0.19
N GLU A 124 0.68 -11.56 -0.65
CA GLU A 124 0.47 -12.57 -1.70
C GLU A 124 1.55 -12.45 -2.79
N SER A 125 1.94 -11.22 -3.14
CA SER A 125 3.07 -10.93 -4.02
C SER A 125 4.40 -11.42 -3.43
N ALA A 126 4.67 -11.17 -2.14
CA ALA A 126 5.85 -11.68 -1.43
C ALA A 126 5.95 -13.21 -1.51
N ARG A 127 4.84 -13.92 -1.26
CA ARG A 127 4.80 -15.38 -1.40
C ARG A 127 4.98 -15.84 -2.85
N ALA A 128 4.56 -15.05 -3.83
CA ALA A 128 4.83 -15.34 -5.24
C ALA A 128 6.33 -15.24 -5.54
N SER A 129 7.01 -14.23 -5.00
CA SER A 129 8.47 -14.06 -5.09
C SER A 129 9.22 -15.25 -4.46
N ILE A 130 8.78 -15.75 -3.29
CA ILE A 130 9.31 -17.01 -2.71
C ILE A 130 9.20 -18.17 -3.71
N ARG A 131 8.01 -18.39 -4.30
CA ARG A 131 7.79 -19.48 -5.28
C ARG A 131 8.64 -19.33 -6.53
N ALA A 132 8.91 -18.10 -6.94
CA ALA A 132 9.80 -17.77 -8.04
C ALA A 132 11.30 -17.83 -7.66
N LYS A 133 11.61 -18.07 -6.38
CA LYS A 133 12.97 -18.03 -5.80
C LYS A 133 13.64 -16.66 -5.88
N ASP A 134 12.84 -15.60 -5.99
CA ASP A 134 13.28 -14.22 -5.85
C ASP A 134 13.17 -13.81 -4.38
N TYR A 135 14.15 -14.27 -3.59
CA TYR A 135 14.14 -14.11 -2.15
C TYR A 135 14.39 -12.66 -1.71
N ASP A 136 15.13 -11.89 -2.51
CA ASP A 136 15.39 -10.47 -2.23
C ASP A 136 14.11 -9.64 -2.41
N ALA A 137 13.34 -9.90 -3.47
CA ALA A 137 12.04 -9.27 -3.64
C ALA A 137 11.07 -9.67 -2.52
N ALA A 138 11.01 -10.96 -2.16
CA ALA A 138 10.17 -11.44 -1.06
C ALA A 138 10.52 -10.74 0.27
N GLU A 139 11.81 -10.65 0.60
CA GLU A 139 12.29 -9.97 1.81
C GLU A 139 11.90 -8.48 1.80
N SER A 140 12.14 -7.78 0.70
CA SER A 140 11.75 -6.37 0.54
C SER A 140 10.26 -6.15 0.73
N GLN A 141 9.43 -7.03 0.18
CA GLN A 141 7.97 -6.93 0.26
C GLN A 141 7.46 -7.20 1.69
N PHE A 142 7.98 -8.22 2.38
CA PHE A 142 7.61 -8.45 3.78
C PHE A 142 8.11 -7.33 4.70
N ASN A 143 9.31 -6.80 4.47
CA ASN A 143 9.81 -5.68 5.27
C ASN A 143 8.97 -4.41 5.07
N ALA A 144 8.55 -4.09 3.86
CA ALA A 144 7.62 -2.97 3.63
C ALA A 144 6.30 -3.15 4.40
N VAL A 145 5.76 -4.38 4.46
CA VAL A 145 4.57 -4.68 5.26
C VAL A 145 4.86 -4.56 6.76
N LEU A 146 6.02 -5.02 7.23
CA LEU A 146 6.43 -4.90 8.63
C LEU A 146 6.59 -3.44 9.05
N ASP A 147 7.19 -2.61 8.20
CA ASP A 147 7.39 -1.18 8.45
C ASP A 147 6.06 -0.43 8.46
N CYS A 148 5.14 -0.75 7.53
CA CYS A 148 3.76 -0.25 7.56
C CYS A 148 3.05 -0.61 8.87
N GLY A 149 3.15 -1.87 9.30
CA GLY A 149 2.58 -2.33 10.55
C GLY A 149 3.14 -1.56 11.75
N SER A 150 4.44 -1.30 11.77
CA SER A 150 5.13 -0.55 12.82
C SER A 150 4.69 0.92 12.83
N ALA A 151 4.66 1.58 11.68
CA ALA A 151 4.22 2.96 11.56
C ALA A 151 2.77 3.16 12.06
N LEU A 152 1.88 2.19 11.83
CA LEU A 152 0.51 2.22 12.35
C LEU A 152 0.44 1.90 13.85
N ALA A 153 1.17 0.88 14.31
CA ALA A 153 1.17 0.44 15.70
C ALA A 153 1.76 1.48 16.66
N ASP A 154 2.83 2.16 16.23
CA ASP A 154 3.56 3.15 17.01
C ASP A 154 2.98 4.57 16.88
N SER A 155 1.97 4.75 16.03
CA SER A 155 1.30 6.04 15.89
C SER A 155 0.58 6.47 17.17
N ASP A 156 0.48 7.79 17.35
CA ASP A 156 -0.41 8.43 18.33
C ASP A 156 -1.89 8.40 17.90
N GLY A 157 -2.20 7.78 16.77
CA GLY A 157 -3.52 7.74 16.16
C GLY A 157 -4.54 6.88 16.92
N LEU A 158 -5.69 6.68 16.31
CA LEU A 158 -6.81 5.93 16.90
C LEU A 158 -6.42 4.48 17.24
N ALA A 159 -6.94 3.96 18.36
CA ALA A 159 -6.66 2.60 18.83
C ALA A 159 -6.92 1.51 17.77
N ILE A 160 -7.93 1.69 16.90
CA ILE A 160 -8.20 0.77 15.79
C ILE A 160 -7.06 0.67 14.79
N MET A 161 -6.38 1.78 14.48
CA MET A 161 -5.23 1.79 13.57
C MET A 161 -4.04 1.09 14.20
N LYS A 162 -3.83 1.27 15.51
CA LYS A 162 -2.78 0.58 16.26
C LYS A 162 -2.97 -0.94 16.22
N MET A 163 -4.20 -1.41 16.46
CA MET A 163 -4.55 -2.84 16.36
C MET A 163 -4.33 -3.42 14.96
N VAL A 164 -4.66 -2.64 13.92
CA VAL A 164 -4.36 -3.01 12.52
C VAL A 164 -2.84 -3.12 12.34
N GLY A 165 -2.08 -2.14 12.82
CA GLY A 165 -0.62 -2.13 12.78
C GLY A 165 0.00 -3.41 13.35
N SER A 166 -0.32 -3.76 14.60
CA SER A 166 0.20 -4.97 15.25
C SER A 166 -0.18 -6.26 14.50
N SER A 167 -1.42 -6.32 13.98
CA SER A 167 -1.88 -7.46 13.17
C SER A 167 -1.08 -7.59 11.86
N VAL A 168 -0.76 -6.46 11.23
CA VAL A 168 0.05 -6.37 10.01
C VAL A 168 1.50 -6.78 10.29
N GLN A 169 2.12 -6.30 11.38
CA GLN A 169 3.46 -6.73 11.82
C GLN A 169 3.52 -8.25 12.00
N GLY A 170 2.55 -8.82 12.72
CA GLY A 170 2.49 -10.26 12.96
C GLY A 170 2.35 -11.08 11.68
N ALA A 171 1.61 -10.57 10.69
CA ALA A 171 1.49 -11.22 9.38
C ALA A 171 2.80 -11.17 8.58
N ALA A 172 3.50 -10.03 8.58
CA ALA A 172 4.79 -9.87 7.93
C ALA A 172 5.87 -10.76 8.56
N LEU A 173 5.98 -10.78 9.89
CA LEU A 173 6.95 -11.61 10.61
C LEU A 173 6.75 -13.10 10.34
N LYS A 174 5.50 -13.57 10.27
CA LYS A 174 5.21 -14.96 9.85
C LYS A 174 5.71 -15.25 8.43
N GLY A 175 5.55 -14.29 7.52
CA GLY A 175 6.08 -14.38 6.15
C GLY A 175 7.61 -14.39 6.10
N LEU A 176 8.28 -13.55 6.91
CA LEU A 176 9.74 -13.56 7.05
C LEU A 176 10.24 -14.88 7.63
N ILE A 177 9.55 -15.47 8.61
CA ILE A 177 9.87 -16.80 9.15
C ILE A 177 9.78 -17.87 8.06
N GLU A 178 8.74 -17.83 7.22
CA GLU A 178 8.58 -18.72 6.05
C GLU A 178 9.79 -18.57 5.10
N LEU A 179 10.13 -17.33 4.73
CA LEU A 179 11.26 -17.00 3.86
C LEU A 179 12.61 -17.47 4.42
N TYR A 180 12.90 -17.18 5.69
CA TYR A 180 14.17 -17.52 6.33
C TYR A 180 14.32 -19.02 6.60
N THR A 181 13.20 -19.72 6.76
CA THR A 181 13.19 -21.19 6.78
C THR A 181 13.59 -21.76 5.41
N GLU A 182 13.03 -21.23 4.32
CA GLU A 182 13.35 -21.67 2.95
C GLU A 182 14.81 -21.40 2.57
N THR A 183 15.32 -20.21 2.92
CA THR A 183 16.71 -19.80 2.64
C THR A 183 17.75 -20.34 3.63
N LYS A 184 17.28 -20.98 4.72
CA LYS A 184 18.11 -21.53 5.82
C LYS A 184 18.95 -20.48 6.56
N ASP A 185 18.54 -19.21 6.56
CA ASP A 185 19.16 -18.15 7.35
C ASP A 185 18.70 -18.23 8.81
N GLN A 186 19.45 -19.00 9.62
CA GLN A 186 19.11 -19.24 11.03
C GLN A 186 19.16 -17.97 11.90
N ALA A 187 20.03 -17.02 11.54
CA ALA A 187 20.18 -15.78 12.31
C ALA A 187 18.94 -14.90 12.14
N LYS A 188 18.53 -14.66 10.88
CA LYS A 188 17.32 -13.88 10.59
C LYS A 188 16.06 -14.60 11.05
N LEU A 189 16.00 -15.93 10.92
CA LEU A 189 14.89 -16.74 11.43
C LEU A 189 14.66 -16.52 12.93
N LYS A 190 15.72 -16.66 13.74
CA LYS A 190 15.62 -16.46 15.19
C LYS A 190 15.18 -15.03 15.53
N ALA A 191 15.75 -14.03 14.87
CA ALA A 191 15.38 -12.63 15.08
C ALA A 191 13.90 -12.37 14.75
N ALA A 192 13.38 -12.93 13.66
CA ALA A 192 11.97 -12.80 13.31
C ALA A 192 11.04 -13.51 14.30
N GLN A 193 11.43 -14.67 14.83
CA GLN A 193 10.69 -15.41 15.85
C GLN A 193 10.64 -14.66 17.19
N GLU A 194 11.76 -14.08 17.61
CA GLU A 194 11.86 -13.27 18.82
C GLU A 194 10.94 -12.05 18.73
N LYS A 195 11.07 -11.26 17.66
CA LYS A 195 10.17 -10.12 17.40
C LYS A 195 8.70 -10.51 17.39
N LEU A 196 8.35 -11.66 16.81
CA LEU A 196 6.96 -12.12 16.77
C LEU A 196 6.42 -12.49 18.17
N SER A 197 7.28 -12.93 19.08
CA SER A 197 6.89 -13.25 20.46
C SER A 197 6.72 -12.02 21.35
N GLU A 198 7.19 -10.85 20.91
CA GLU A 198 7.07 -9.57 21.61
C GLU A 198 5.79 -8.81 21.26
N LEU A 199 5.10 -9.20 20.18
CA LEU A 199 3.79 -8.65 19.77
C LEU A 199 2.64 -9.22 20.62
#